data_AF-A0A1G1YEJ3-F1
#
_entry.id   AF-A0A1G1YEJ3-F1
#
_cell.length_a   1.000
_cell.length_b   1.000
_cell.length_c   1.000
_cell.angle_alpha   90.00
_cell.angle_beta   90.00
_cell.angle_gamma   90.00
#
_symmetry.space_group_name_H-M   'P 1'
#
loop_
_entity.id
_entity.type
_entity.pdbx_description
1 polymer ?
#
loop_
_entity_poly.entity_id
_entity_poly.type
_entity_poly.pdbx_seq_one_letter_code
_entity_poly.pdbx_strand_id
1 'polypeptide(L)' 'MLHKDKLEHALLSFLLAGLIYWLSASQLLTIFAVLLIGSLKEYYDQRRQKNTNRQSFADLLADVVGIAAGILLVKYFF' A
#
# COMPACT_ATOMS: atom_id res chain seq x y z
N MET A 1 9.94 -5.79 12.68
CA MET A 1 10.36 -5.64 11.27
C MET A 1 11.47 -4.60 11.16
N LEU A 2 12.51 -4.91 10.37
CA LEU A 2 13.60 -3.96 10.08
C LEU A 2 13.05 -2.85 9.16
N HIS A 3 13.72 -1.69 9.10
CA HIS A 3 13.34 -0.59 8.18
C HIS A 3 13.20 -1.03 6.71
N LYS A 4 13.85 -2.14 6.34
CA LYS A 4 13.80 -2.75 5.01
C LYS A 4 12.38 -3.22 4.63
N ASP A 5 11.63 -3.80 5.57
CA ASP A 5 10.29 -4.36 5.33
C ASP A 5 9.24 -3.27 5.07
N LYS A 6 9.47 -2.05 5.61
CA LYS A 6 8.59 -0.88 5.41
C LYS A 6 8.70 -0.31 4.00
N LEU A 7 9.93 -0.30 3.48
CA LEU A 7 10.21 0.18 2.14
C LEU A 7 9.62 -0.77 1.10
N GLU A 8 9.66 -2.07 1.37
CA GLU A 8 8.99 -3.09 0.56
C GLU A 8 7.46 -2.91 0.54
N HIS A 9 6.84 -2.55 1.67
CA HIS A 9 5.40 -2.23 1.72
C HIS A 9 5.04 -1.01 0.86
N ALA A 10 5.74 0.11 1.06
CA ALA A 10 5.51 1.31 0.26
C ALA A 10 5.68 1.05 -1.23
N LEU A 11 6.68 0.24 -1.61
CA LEU A 11 6.98 -0.08 -3.00
C LEU A 11 5.95 -1.03 -3.63
N LEU A 12 5.46 -2.01 -2.85
CA LEU A 12 4.34 -2.87 -3.26
C LEU A 12 3.08 -2.05 -3.48
N SER A 13 2.71 -1.21 -2.51
CA SER A 13 1.53 -0.35 -2.58
C SER A 13 1.62 0.69 -3.70
N PHE A 14 2.82 1.17 -3.99
CA PHE A 14 3.11 2.01 -5.15
C PHE A 14 2.84 1.31 -6.48
N LEU A 15 3.40 0.12 -6.68
CA LEU A 15 3.21 -0.65 -7.92
C LEU A 15 1.75 -1.06 -8.10
N LEU A 16 1.10 -1.54 -7.03
CA LEU A 16 -0.31 -1.91 -7.03
C LEU A 16 -1.21 -0.71 -7.34
N ALA A 17 -0.96 0.44 -6.71
CA ALA A 17 -1.75 1.64 -6.96
C ALA A 17 -1.58 2.14 -8.39
N GLY A 18 -0.34 2.16 -8.91
CA GLY A 18 -0.09 2.52 -10.30
C GLY A 18 -0.85 1.62 -11.26
N LEU A 19 -0.75 0.30 -11.09
CA LEU A 19 -1.40 -0.67 -11.98
C LEU A 19 -2.92 -0.61 -11.93
N ILE A 20 -3.51 -0.57 -10.73
CA ILE A 20 -4.97 -0.49 -10.56
C ILE A 20 -5.51 0.85 -11.07
N TYR A 21 -4.80 1.94 -10.82
CA TYR A 21 -5.23 3.25 -11.31
C TYR A 21 -5.14 3.34 -12.82
N TRP A 22 -4.09 2.79 -13.42
CA TRP A 22 -3.94 2.73 -14.87
C TRP A 22 -5.06 1.93 -15.54
N LEU A 23 -5.49 0.81 -14.95
CA LEU A 23 -6.57 -0.03 -15.48
C LEU A 23 -7.98 0.53 -15.24
N SER A 24 -8.22 1.12 -14.07
CA SER A 24 -9.57 1.55 -13.67
C SER A 24 -9.85 3.02 -13.97
N ALA A 25 -8.80 3.83 -14.15
CA ALA A 25 -8.83 5.30 -14.16
C ALA A 25 -9.53 5.93 -12.93
N SER A 26 -9.83 5.15 -11.90
CA SER A 26 -10.61 5.57 -10.73
C SER A 26 -9.73 5.62 -9.49
N GLN A 27 -9.51 6.84 -8.99
CA GLN A 27 -8.68 7.08 -7.81
C GLN A 27 -9.27 6.42 -6.56
N LEU A 28 -10.58 6.56 -6.35
CA LEU A 28 -11.28 5.98 -5.21
C LEU A 28 -11.20 4.46 -5.20
N LEU A 29 -11.42 3.83 -6.36
CA LEU A 29 -11.36 2.36 -6.47
C LEU A 29 -9.94 1.87 -6.21
N THR A 30 -8.93 2.57 -6.73
CA THR A 30 -7.52 2.26 -6.49
C THR A 30 -7.17 2.34 -5.01
N ILE A 31 -7.49 3.46 -4.36
CA ILE A 31 -7.21 3.66 -2.93
C ILE A 31 -7.89 2.56 -2.11
N PHE A 32 -9.17 2.27 -2.40
CA PHE A 32 -9.92 1.24 -1.69
C PHE A 32 -9.31 -0.14 -1.87
N ALA A 33 -8.97 -0.53 -3.10
CA ALA A 33 -8.41 -1.85 -3.41
C ALA A 33 -7.05 -2.05 -2.74
N VAL A 34 -6.14 -1.07 -2.84
CA VAL A 34 -4.80 -1.20 -2.24
C VAL A 34 -4.87 -1.19 -0.72
N LEU A 35 -5.69 -0.31 -0.11
CA LEU A 35 -5.90 -0.33 1.34
C LEU A 35 -6.51 -1.64 1.82
N LEU A 36 -7.47 -2.22 1.09
CA LEU A 36 -8.07 -3.51 1.44
C LEU A 36 -7.01 -4.62 1.43
N ILE A 37 -6.16 -4.66 0.40
CA ILE A 37 -5.07 -5.64 0.28
C ILE A 37 -4.04 -5.46 1.41
N GLY A 38 -3.61 -4.22 1.67
CA GLY A 38 -2.68 -3.90 2.77
C GLY A 38 -3.26 -4.32 4.12
N SER A 39 -4.52 -3.97 4.39
CA SER A 39 -5.21 -4.33 5.63
C SER A 39 -5.34 -5.85 5.83
N LEU A 40 -5.62 -6.60 4.76
CA LEU A 40 -5.70 -8.07 4.79
C LEU A 40 -4.35 -8.70 5.12
N LYS A 41 -3.26 -8.19 4.54
CA LYS A 41 -1.90 -8.63 4.83
C LYS A 41 -1.54 -8.35 6.29
N GLU A 42 -1.86 -7.15 6.77
CA GLU A 42 -1.58 -6.71 8.13
C GLU A 42 -2.33 -7.56 9.16
N TYR A 43 -3.60 -7.88 8.88
CA TYR A 43 -4.39 -8.81 9.69
C TYR A 43 -3.77 -10.21 9.76
N TYR A 44 -3.26 -10.70 8.63
CA TYR A 44 -2.60 -12.00 8.55
C TYR A 44 -1.27 -12.03 9.33
N ASP A 45 -0.47 -10.97 9.25
CA ASP A 45 0.81 -10.87 9.96
C ASP A 45 0.62 -10.68 11.48
N GLN A 46 -0.44 -9.97 11.90
CA GLN A 46 -0.83 -9.90 13.32
C GLN A 46 -1.26 -11.27 13.87
N ARG A 47 -2.03 -12.05 13.10
CA ARG A 47 -2.39 -13.44 13.47
C ARG A 47 -1.16 -14.33 13.67
N ARG A 48 -0.08 -14.08 12.93
CA ARG A 48 1.21 -14.78 13.06
C ARG A 48 2.15 -14.15 14.10
N GLN A 49 1.69 -13.15 14.87
CA GLN A 49 2.49 -12.40 15.86
C GLN A 49 3.76 -11.76 15.28
N LYS A 50 3.79 -11.49 13.97
CA LYS A 50 4.94 -10.86 13.31
C LYS A 50 5.02 -9.36 13.54
N ASN A 51 3.87 -8.71 13.68
CA ASN A 51 3.75 -7.26 13.82
C ASN A 51 2.97 -6.86 15.08
N THR A 52 3.40 -5.77 15.72
CA THR A 52 2.64 -5.07 16.77
C THR A 52 1.73 -4.02 16.15
N ASN A 53 0.64 -3.62 16.82
CA ASN A 53 -0.30 -2.60 16.32
C ASN A 53 0.40 -1.30 15.85
N ARG A 54 1.50 -0.91 16.52
CA ARG A 54 2.28 0.28 16.16
C ARG A 54 3.07 0.11 14.86
N GLN A 55 3.52 -1.11 14.55
CA GLN A 55 4.16 -1.44 13.27
C GLN A 55 3.12 -1.45 12.16
N SER A 56 1.97 -2.08 12.39
CA SER A 56 0.86 -2.09 11.43
C SER A 56 0.35 -0.69 11.06
N PHE A 57 0.33 0.24 12.01
CA PHE A 57 -0.01 1.62 11.71
C PHE A 57 1.05 2.32 10.85
N ALA A 58 2.33 2.04 11.09
CA ALA A 58 3.42 2.58 10.28
C ALA A 58 3.42 2.01 8.86
N ASP A 59 3.05 0.74 8.70
CA ASP A 59 2.95 0.06 7.42
C ASP A 59 1.75 0.59 6.61
N LEU A 60 0.60 0.84 7.27
CA LEU A 60 -0.52 1.57 6.65
C LEU A 60 -0.16 2.98 6.17
N LEU A 61 0.65 3.73 6.93
CA LEU A 61 1.12 5.05 6.49
C LEU A 61 2.06 4.93 5.28
N ALA A 62 2.94 3.92 5.27
CA ALA A 62 3.81 3.64 4.13
C ALA A 62 2.99 3.28 2.88
N ASP A 63 1.91 2.53 3.04
CA ASP A 63 0.97 2.20 1.96
C ASP A 63 0.27 3.45 1.41
N VAL A 64 -0.21 4.36 2.26
CA VAL A 64 -0.83 5.62 1.82
C VAL A 64 0.13 6.46 0.98
N VAL A 65 1.41 6.55 1.40
CA VAL A 65 2.45 7.26 0.63
C VAL A 65 2.70 6.57 -0.70
N GLY A 66 2.81 5.23 -0.72
CA GLY A 66 2.96 4.45 -1.93
C GLY A 66 1.80 4.65 -2.90
N ILE A 67 0.56 4.61 -2.41
CA ILE A 67 -0.66 4.80 -3.20
C ILE A 67 -0.67 6.19 -3.85
N ALA A 68 -0.43 7.24 -3.07
CA ALA A 68 -0.41 8.60 -3.57
C ALA A 68 0.66 8.77 -4.65
N ALA A 69 1.86 8.26 -4.42
CA ALA A 69 2.95 8.31 -5.39
C ALA A 69 2.63 7.53 -6.68
N GLY A 70 2.01 6.34 -6.57
CA GLY A 70 1.65 5.51 -7.71
C GLY A 70 0.58 6.15 -8.60
N ILE A 71 -0.47 6.71 -7.99
CA ILE A 71 -1.52 7.46 -8.70
C ILE A 71 -0.94 8.69 -9.39
N LEU A 72 -0.11 9.46 -8.70
CA LEU A 72 0.52 10.66 -9.28
C LEU A 72 1.43 10.30 -10.46
N LEU A 73 2.25 9.25 -10.33
CA LEU A 73 3.13 8.82 -11.42
C LEU A 73 2.33 8.50 -12.68
N VAL A 74 1.29 7.68 -12.56
CA VAL A 74 0.45 7.33 -13.72
C VAL A 74 -0.21 8.58 -14.30
N LYS A 75 -0.76 9.47 -13.47
CA LYS A 75 -1.43 10.69 -13.92
C LYS A 75 -0.51 11.68 -14.65
N TYR A 76 0.78 11.72 -14.32
CA TYR A 76 1.73 12.66 -14.92
C TYR A 76 2.49 12.09 -16.12
N PHE A 77 2.62 10.77 -16.24
CA PHE A 77 3.44 10.12 -17.28
C PHE A 77 2.63 9.38 -18.35
N PHE A 78 1.37 9.04 -18.10
CA PHE A 78 0.47 8.31 -19.01
C PHE A 78 -0.87 9.03 -19.14
#